data_AF-A0A9J6FX21-F1
#
_entry.id   AF-A0A9J6FX21-F1
#
_cell.length_a   1.000
_cell.length_b   1.000
_cell.length_c   1.000
_cell.angle_alpha   90.00
_cell.angle_beta   90.00
_cell.angle_gamma   90.00
#
_symmetry.space_group_name_H-M   'P 1'
#
loop_
_entity.id
_entity.type
_entity.pdbx_description
1 polymer ?
#
loop_
_entity_poly.entity_id
_entity_poly.type
_entity_poly.pdbx_seq_one_letter_code
_entity_poly.pdbx_strand_id
1 'polypeptide(L)'
;MRESCIRFITTLVDQIRQRLSYKITVLQKTSLLSIENALCVVKEPLIPLLEAMAVPPETIEKIQNQWSKITLLNWKQISSTQSFWCEVHSCTDACGENLFAELARFAMSMLMLPYSNSDVESTFSQLKIVKSKLRNKLKPETTNAILVVRAGLKRHQKRCFDYELPAAVLSAIGTSATYVQPSLLSGP
;
A
#
# COMPACT_ATOMS: atom_id res chain seq x y z
N MET A 1 -16.52 -25.63 -24.14
CA MET A 1 -15.56 -24.49 -24.15
C MET A 1 -16.23 -23.14 -23.92
N ARG A 2 -17.34 -22.79 -24.62
CA ARG A 2 -18.00 -21.47 -24.49
C ARG A 2 -18.57 -21.19 -23.09
N GLU A 3 -19.25 -22.15 -22.48
CA GLU A 3 -19.78 -22.03 -21.11
C GLU A 3 -18.69 -21.83 -20.05
N SER A 4 -17.55 -22.49 -20.19
CA SER A 4 -16.43 -22.36 -19.25
C SER A 4 -15.83 -20.96 -19.29
N CYS A 5 -15.69 -20.36 -20.48
CA CYS A 5 -15.25 -18.98 -20.64
C CYS A 5 -16.26 -17.98 -20.09
N ILE A 6 -17.56 -18.19 -20.34
CA ILE A 6 -18.62 -17.33 -19.81
C ILE A 6 -18.60 -17.40 -18.28
N ARG A 7 -18.57 -18.60 -17.69
CA ARG A 7 -18.50 -18.79 -16.23
C ARG A 7 -17.26 -18.12 -15.63
N PHE A 8 -16.11 -18.22 -16.29
CA PHE A 8 -14.89 -17.53 -15.87
C PHE A 8 -15.06 -16.01 -15.88
N ILE A 9 -15.58 -15.44 -16.97
CA ILE A 9 -15.81 -13.99 -17.09
C ILE A 9 -16.83 -13.52 -16.06
N THR A 10 -17.94 -14.23 -15.86
CA THR A 10 -18.95 -13.89 -14.84
C THR A 10 -18.34 -13.92 -13.44
N THR A 11 -17.58 -14.96 -13.11
CA THR A 11 -16.88 -15.06 -11.81
C THR A 11 -15.87 -13.93 -11.63
N LEU A 12 -15.13 -13.58 -12.68
CA LEU A 12 -14.16 -12.49 -12.67
C LEU A 12 -14.86 -11.14 -12.45
N VAL A 13 -15.95 -10.87 -13.15
CA VAL A 13 -16.75 -9.64 -12.99
C VAL A 13 -17.35 -9.55 -11.59
N ASP A 14 -17.86 -10.66 -11.04
CA ASP A 14 -18.40 -10.67 -9.67
C ASP A 14 -17.29 -10.45 -8.63
N GLN A 15 -16.11 -11.04 -8.80
CA GLN A 15 -14.97 -10.80 -7.92
C GLN A 15 -14.45 -9.36 -8.02
N ILE A 16 -14.41 -8.78 -9.22
CA ILE A 16 -14.06 -7.37 -9.40
C ILE A 16 -15.10 -6.50 -8.72
N ARG A 17 -16.39 -6.76 -8.96
CA ARG A 17 -17.50 -5.99 -8.37
C ARG A 17 -17.49 -6.09 -6.86
N GLN A 18 -17.31 -7.26 -6.26
CA GLN A 18 -17.19 -7.42 -4.80
C GLN A 18 -16.00 -6.66 -4.21
N ARG A 19 -14.87 -6.59 -4.92
CA ARG A 19 -13.68 -5.86 -4.47
C ARG A 19 -13.80 -4.35 -4.66
N LEU A 20 -14.59 -3.89 -5.63
CA LEU A 20 -14.66 -2.49 -6.06
C LEU A 20 -15.92 -1.75 -5.53
N SER A 21 -17.09 -2.40 -5.44
CA SER A 21 -18.41 -1.75 -5.39
C SER A 21 -18.66 -0.84 -4.19
N TYR A 22 -18.02 -1.07 -3.04
CA TYR A 22 -18.26 -0.27 -1.85
C TYR A 22 -17.28 0.91 -1.70
N LYS A 23 -16.13 0.89 -2.37
CA LYS A 23 -15.02 1.80 -2.06
C LYS A 23 -14.71 2.84 -3.13
N ILE A 24 -15.31 2.77 -4.33
CA ILE A 24 -15.03 3.71 -5.43
C ILE A 24 -15.23 5.17 -5.01
N THR A 25 -16.28 5.48 -4.24
CA THR A 25 -16.54 6.85 -3.79
C THR A 25 -15.45 7.36 -2.85
N VAL A 26 -14.90 6.49 -2.00
CA VAL A 26 -13.75 6.80 -1.15
C VAL A 26 -12.49 7.02 -2.01
N LEU A 27 -12.29 6.18 -3.03
CA LEU A 27 -11.17 6.28 -3.98
C LEU A 27 -11.22 7.55 -4.83
N GLN A 28 -12.40 8.01 -5.23
CA GLN A 28 -12.54 9.27 -5.95
C GLN A 28 -12.27 10.45 -5.03
N LYS A 29 -12.73 10.37 -3.77
CA LYS A 29 -12.54 11.41 -2.77
C LYS A 29 -11.11 11.49 -2.21
N THR A 30 -10.24 10.51 -2.44
CA THR A 30 -8.80 10.66 -2.11
C THR A 30 -8.11 11.70 -2.98
N SER A 31 -8.65 12.01 -4.16
CA SER A 31 -8.19 13.13 -4.99
C SER A 31 -8.29 14.48 -4.26
N LEU A 32 -9.15 14.60 -3.24
CA LEU A 32 -9.23 15.79 -2.38
C LEU A 32 -7.93 16.04 -1.61
N LEU A 33 -7.11 15.00 -1.39
CA LEU A 33 -5.82 15.11 -0.72
C LEU A 33 -4.68 15.46 -1.70
N SER A 34 -4.98 15.76 -2.97
CA SER A 34 -3.97 16.28 -3.90
C SER A 34 -3.47 17.66 -3.43
N ILE A 35 -2.27 18.05 -3.86
CA ILE A 35 -1.69 19.37 -3.53
C ILE A 35 -2.61 20.50 -4.00
N GLU A 36 -3.14 20.38 -5.22
CA GLU A 36 -4.02 21.38 -5.83
C GLU A 36 -5.27 21.63 -4.99
N ASN A 37 -5.90 20.55 -4.52
CA ASN A 37 -7.09 20.62 -3.68
C ASN A 37 -6.76 21.02 -2.23
N ALA A 38 -5.60 20.59 -1.72
CA ALA A 38 -5.11 20.95 -0.39
C ALA A 38 -4.68 22.42 -0.28
N LEU A 39 -4.25 23.06 -1.38
CA LEU A 39 -3.87 24.47 -1.41
C LEU A 39 -4.97 25.40 -1.92
N CYS A 40 -6.13 24.86 -2.32
CA CYS A 40 -7.27 25.67 -2.74
C CYS A 40 -7.88 26.46 -1.57
N VAL A 41 -8.28 27.71 -1.81
CA VAL A 41 -8.95 28.57 -0.81
C VAL A 41 -10.38 28.11 -0.54
N VAL A 42 -11.09 27.64 -1.57
CA VAL A 42 -12.43 27.06 -1.46
C VAL A 42 -12.30 25.55 -1.47
N LYS A 43 -12.46 24.93 -0.30
CA LYS A 43 -12.22 23.51 -0.09
C LYS A 43 -13.51 22.73 0.08
N GLU A 44 -13.56 21.56 -0.54
CA GLU A 44 -14.56 20.57 -0.19
C GLU A 44 -14.23 19.98 1.20
N PRO A 45 -15.21 19.85 2.09
CA PRO A 45 -14.97 19.26 3.41
C PRO A 45 -14.63 17.78 3.28
N LEU A 46 -13.57 17.34 3.97
CA LEU A 46 -13.21 15.93 4.11
C LEU A 46 -14.21 15.07 4.93
N ILE A 47 -15.28 15.65 5.51
CA ILE A 47 -16.24 14.94 6.39
C ILE A 47 -16.77 13.65 5.74
N PRO A 48 -17.26 13.66 4.48
CA PRO A 48 -17.79 12.44 3.86
C PRO A 48 -16.73 11.36 3.63
N LEU A 49 -15.45 11.75 3.54
CA LEU A 49 -14.34 10.82 3.40
C LEU A 49 -13.95 10.22 4.76
N LEU A 50 -13.94 11.04 5.81
CA LEU A 50 -13.61 10.64 7.17
C LEU A 50 -14.66 9.70 7.75
N GLU A 51 -15.94 9.98 7.52
CA GLU A 51 -17.06 9.10 7.90
C GLU A 51 -16.99 7.76 7.18
N ALA A 52 -16.67 7.75 5.87
CA ALA A 52 -16.52 6.53 5.10
C ALA A 52 -15.33 5.65 5.56
N MET A 53 -14.34 6.26 6.21
CA MET A 53 -13.20 5.58 6.82
C MET A 53 -13.41 5.25 8.31
N ALA A 54 -14.62 5.46 8.85
CA ALA A 54 -15.00 5.22 10.24
C ALA A 54 -14.10 5.94 11.26
N VAL A 55 -13.68 7.18 10.95
CA VAL A 55 -12.91 8.03 11.86
C VAL A 55 -13.83 8.55 12.98
N PRO A 56 -13.40 8.56 14.26
CA PRO A 56 -14.22 9.06 15.36
C PRO A 56 -14.49 10.57 15.25
N PRO A 57 -15.69 11.04 15.65
CA PRO A 57 -16.14 12.43 15.41
C PRO A 57 -15.22 13.49 16.03
N GLU A 58 -14.65 13.22 17.20
CA GLU A 58 -13.67 14.12 17.85
C GLU A 58 -12.43 14.37 16.98
N THR A 59 -12.00 13.34 16.25
CA THR A 59 -10.86 13.45 15.33
C THR A 59 -11.28 14.10 14.00
N ILE A 60 -12.53 13.92 13.58
CA ILE A 60 -13.06 14.58 12.37
C ILE A 60 -13.00 16.10 12.53
N GLU A 61 -13.43 16.63 13.67
CA GLU A 61 -13.42 18.07 13.95
C GLU A 61 -11.99 18.63 13.93
N LYS A 62 -11.05 17.94 14.59
CA LYS A 62 -9.63 18.31 14.57
C LYS A 62 -9.07 18.33 13.15
N ILE A 63 -9.35 17.29 12.35
CA ILE A 63 -8.88 17.20 10.97
C ILE A 63 -9.49 18.31 10.10
N GLN A 64 -10.77 18.65 10.26
CA GLN A 64 -11.39 19.76 9.52
C GLN A 64 -10.76 21.11 9.87
N ASN A 65 -10.51 21.35 11.15
CA ASN A 65 -9.87 22.57 11.62
C ASN A 65 -8.42 22.68 11.10
N GLN A 66 -7.70 21.57 10.99
CA GLN A 66 -6.37 21.53 10.38
C GLN A 66 -6.45 21.72 8.86
N TRP A 67 -7.44 21.11 8.20
CA TRP A 67 -7.65 21.17 6.76
C TRP A 67 -7.91 22.59 6.26
N SER A 68 -8.66 23.40 7.01
CA SER A 68 -8.90 24.80 6.67
C SER A 68 -7.64 25.67 6.86
N LYS A 69 -6.81 25.38 7.87
CA LYS A 69 -5.62 26.17 8.22
C LYS A 69 -4.37 25.86 7.38
N ILE A 70 -4.31 24.71 6.71
CA ILE A 70 -3.12 24.29 5.95
C ILE A 70 -2.73 25.28 4.82
N THR A 71 -3.67 26.09 4.32
CA THR A 71 -3.43 27.14 3.31
C THR A 71 -2.80 28.40 3.86
N LEU A 72 -2.79 28.57 5.19
CA LEU A 72 -2.19 29.74 5.85
C LEU A 72 -0.66 29.72 5.81
N LEU A 73 -0.08 28.54 5.53
CA LEU A 73 1.36 28.35 5.45
C LEU A 73 1.80 28.13 4.01
N ASN A 74 3.01 28.62 3.70
CA ASN A 74 3.69 28.36 2.43
C ASN A 74 4.52 27.08 2.55
N TRP A 75 4.25 26.13 1.67
CA TRP A 75 4.91 24.82 1.64
C TRP A 75 6.00 24.79 0.57
N LYS A 76 7.14 24.18 0.87
CA LYS A 76 8.30 24.13 -0.04
C LYS A 76 8.20 22.98 -1.04
N GLN A 77 7.62 21.86 -0.63
CA GLN A 77 7.52 20.62 -1.41
C GLN A 77 6.16 20.53 -2.11
N ILE A 78 5.99 21.30 -3.18
CA ILE A 78 4.78 21.25 -4.04
C ILE A 78 4.95 20.38 -5.30
N SER A 79 6.08 19.67 -5.44
CA SER A 79 6.41 18.87 -6.62
C SER A 79 5.71 17.51 -6.66
N SER A 80 5.39 16.93 -5.50
CA SER A 80 4.78 15.61 -5.36
C SER A 80 3.89 15.56 -4.14
N THR A 81 2.66 15.04 -4.30
CA THR A 81 1.68 14.87 -3.21
C THR A 81 2.28 14.14 -2.02
N GLN A 82 3.11 13.13 -2.24
CA GLN A 82 3.77 12.41 -1.15
C GLN A 82 4.77 13.31 -0.40
N SER A 83 5.60 14.06 -1.11
CA SER A 83 6.61 14.94 -0.51
C SER A 83 5.96 16.10 0.26
N PHE A 84 4.85 16.63 -0.27
CA PHE A 84 4.01 17.61 0.41
C PHE A 84 3.51 17.08 1.76
N TRP A 85 2.84 15.92 1.78
CA TRP A 85 2.31 15.38 3.03
C TRP A 85 3.39 14.94 4.03
N CYS A 86 4.58 14.56 3.55
CA CYS A 86 5.74 14.36 4.41
C CYS A 86 6.24 15.67 5.05
N GLU A 87 6.23 16.78 4.32
CA GLU A 87 6.55 18.12 4.86
C GLU A 87 5.52 18.54 5.91
N VAL A 88 4.22 18.39 5.62
CA VAL A 88 3.12 18.70 6.55
C VAL A 88 3.23 17.85 7.82
N HIS A 89 3.57 16.56 7.70
CA HIS A 89 3.80 15.69 8.86
C HIS A 89 5.05 16.07 9.67
N SER A 90 6.05 16.70 9.05
CA SER A 90 7.29 17.10 9.72
C SER A 90 7.26 18.55 10.20
N CYS A 91 6.17 19.28 9.94
CA CYS A 91 6.01 20.68 10.31
C CYS A 91 5.70 20.79 11.81
N THR A 92 6.69 21.25 12.58
CA THR A 92 6.55 21.53 14.01
C THR A 92 6.52 23.03 14.25
N ASP A 93 5.64 23.49 15.15
CA ASP A 93 5.61 24.87 15.61
C ASP A 93 6.83 25.18 16.51
N ALA A 94 7.00 26.44 16.91
CA ALA A 94 8.04 26.89 17.84
C ALA A 94 8.00 26.17 19.21
N CYS A 95 6.86 25.57 19.56
CA CYS A 95 6.68 24.74 20.75
C CYS A 95 7.06 23.26 20.55
N GLY A 96 7.44 22.85 19.34
CA GLY A 96 7.76 21.45 18.99
C GLY A 96 6.55 20.58 18.64
N GLU A 97 5.34 21.10 18.75
CA GLU A 97 4.10 20.37 18.42
C GLU A 97 3.74 20.51 16.94
N ASN A 98 3.26 19.43 16.31
CA ASN A 98 2.80 19.49 14.93
C ASN A 98 1.33 19.95 14.85
N LEU A 99 1.13 21.13 14.25
CA LEU A 99 -0.18 21.78 14.09
C LEU A 99 -1.16 20.98 13.21
N PHE A 100 -0.67 20.06 12.38
CA PHE A 100 -1.40 19.29 11.37
C PHE A 100 -1.24 17.77 11.55
N ALA A 101 -0.87 17.29 12.74
CA ALA A 101 -0.51 15.89 12.97
C ALA A 101 -1.61 14.90 12.55
N GLU A 102 -2.86 15.13 12.96
CA GLU A 102 -4.00 14.26 12.67
C GLU A 102 -4.34 14.24 11.19
N LEU A 103 -4.36 15.41 10.54
CA LEU A 103 -4.58 15.55 9.11
C LEU A 103 -3.47 14.87 8.31
N ALA A 104 -2.21 15.11 8.65
CA ALA A 104 -1.07 14.52 7.95
C ALA A 104 -1.07 13.00 8.08
N ARG A 105 -1.32 12.48 9.29
CA ARG A 105 -1.43 11.05 9.53
C ARG A 105 -2.59 10.43 8.74
N PHE A 106 -3.74 11.09 8.70
CA PHE A 106 -4.88 10.64 7.90
C PHE A 106 -4.54 10.64 6.41
N ALA A 107 -4.00 11.74 5.89
CA ALA A 107 -3.65 11.87 4.48
C ALA A 107 -2.61 10.84 4.05
N MET A 108 -1.55 10.63 4.84
CA MET A 108 -0.56 9.58 4.61
C MET A 108 -1.19 8.19 4.65
N SER A 109 -2.06 7.89 5.62
CA SER A 109 -2.75 6.60 5.71
C SER A 109 -3.60 6.35 4.47
N MET A 110 -4.28 7.39 3.98
CA MET A 110 -5.04 7.30 2.73
C MET A 110 -4.11 7.11 1.54
N LEU A 111 -3.02 7.87 1.39
CA LEU A 111 -2.12 7.76 0.24
C LEU A 111 -1.31 6.46 0.20
N MET A 112 -1.16 5.78 1.34
CA MET A 112 -0.53 4.45 1.44
C MET A 112 -1.45 3.31 0.98
N LEU A 113 -2.75 3.55 0.84
CA LEU A 113 -3.65 2.50 0.37
C LEU A 113 -3.34 2.21 -1.12
N PRO A 114 -3.20 0.93 -1.51
CA PRO A 114 -2.90 0.55 -2.87
C PRO A 114 -4.14 0.75 -3.75
N TYR A 115 -4.34 1.98 -4.23
CA TYR A 115 -5.49 2.37 -5.03
C TYR A 115 -5.34 2.04 -6.51
N SER A 116 -4.10 1.92 -6.99
CA SER A 116 -3.83 1.64 -8.39
C SER A 116 -3.53 0.16 -8.59
N ASN A 117 -3.94 -0.36 -9.75
CA ASN A 117 -3.54 -1.68 -10.20
C ASN A 117 -2.02 -1.76 -10.50
N SER A 118 -1.28 -0.66 -10.41
CA SER A 118 0.15 -0.60 -10.75
C SER A 118 1.01 -1.52 -9.88
N ASP A 119 0.71 -1.63 -8.58
CA ASP A 119 1.43 -2.54 -7.68
C ASP A 119 1.14 -4.02 -8.01
N VAL A 120 -0.10 -4.30 -8.40
CA VAL A 120 -0.53 -5.62 -8.87
C VAL A 120 0.15 -5.94 -10.20
N GLU A 121 0.16 -5.02 -11.16
CA GLU A 121 0.83 -5.16 -12.45
C GLU A 121 2.34 -5.30 -12.32
N SER A 122 2.97 -4.56 -11.41
CA SER A 122 4.38 -4.71 -11.05
C SER A 122 4.66 -6.12 -10.52
N THR A 123 3.80 -6.63 -9.65
CA THR A 123 3.88 -8.01 -9.13
C THR A 123 3.69 -9.05 -10.24
N PHE A 124 2.70 -8.86 -11.13
CA PHE A 124 2.49 -9.74 -12.29
C PHE A 124 3.65 -9.68 -13.30
N SER A 125 4.28 -8.52 -13.46
CA SER A 125 5.48 -8.36 -14.28
C SER A 125 6.64 -9.16 -13.68
N GLN A 126 6.87 -9.07 -12.37
CA GLN A 126 7.85 -9.92 -11.67
C GLN A 126 7.49 -11.41 -11.78
N LEU A 127 6.21 -11.77 -11.66
CA LEU A 127 5.75 -13.14 -11.82
C LEU A 127 6.05 -13.67 -13.23
N LYS A 128 5.86 -12.85 -14.28
CA LYS A 128 6.18 -13.20 -15.67
C LYS A 128 7.69 -13.39 -15.90
N ILE A 129 8.52 -12.65 -15.18
CA ILE A 129 9.99 -12.85 -15.19
C ILE A 129 10.35 -14.19 -14.52
N VAL A 130 9.71 -14.52 -13.40
CA VAL A 130 9.96 -15.78 -12.67
C VAL A 130 9.42 -16.98 -13.44
N LYS A 131 8.21 -16.88 -14.00
CA LYS A 131 7.55 -17.88 -14.85
C LYS A 131 7.70 -17.53 -16.32
N SER A 132 8.90 -17.77 -16.85
CA SER A 132 9.17 -17.65 -18.28
C SER A 132 8.52 -18.79 -19.07
N LYS A 133 8.47 -18.66 -20.41
CA LYS A 133 7.91 -19.69 -21.30
C LYS A 133 8.53 -21.08 -21.08
N LEU A 134 9.84 -21.13 -20.80
CA LEU A 134 10.58 -22.37 -20.55
C LEU A 134 10.44 -22.86 -19.10
N ARG A 135 10.12 -21.97 -18.15
CA ARG A 135 10.06 -22.25 -16.71
C ARG A 135 8.67 -21.93 -16.13
N ASN A 136 7.62 -22.48 -16.73
CA ASN A 136 6.24 -22.21 -16.30
C ASN A 136 5.70 -23.20 -15.24
N LYS A 137 6.29 -24.40 -15.12
CA LYS A 137 5.84 -25.46 -14.20
C LYS A 137 6.37 -25.32 -12.76
N LEU A 138 6.48 -24.10 -12.25
CA LEU A 138 6.83 -23.88 -10.84
C LEU A 138 5.60 -24.01 -9.96
N LYS A 139 5.75 -24.76 -8.86
CA LYS A 139 4.75 -24.84 -7.80
C LYS A 139 4.48 -23.43 -7.23
N PRO A 140 3.24 -23.13 -6.80
CA PRO A 140 2.89 -21.82 -6.25
C PRO A 140 3.78 -21.40 -5.08
N GLU A 141 4.12 -22.33 -4.18
CA GLU A 141 4.92 -22.08 -2.99
C GLU A 141 6.34 -21.64 -3.37
N THR A 142 6.96 -22.35 -4.32
CA THR A 142 8.28 -21.99 -4.87
C THR A 142 8.24 -20.64 -5.58
N THR A 143 7.18 -20.38 -6.34
CA THR A 143 7.01 -19.12 -7.06
C THR A 143 6.89 -17.95 -6.09
N ASN A 144 6.08 -18.12 -5.03
CA ASN A 144 5.90 -17.14 -3.97
C ASN A 144 7.22 -16.87 -3.22
N ALA A 145 7.96 -17.92 -2.83
CA ALA A 145 9.25 -17.79 -2.17
C ALA A 145 10.24 -16.96 -3.01
N ILE A 146 10.34 -17.22 -4.32
CA ILE A 146 11.20 -16.44 -5.23
C ILE A 146 10.76 -14.98 -5.29
N LEU A 147 9.46 -14.71 -5.39
CA LEU A 147 8.93 -13.34 -5.43
C LEU A 147 9.22 -12.58 -4.13
N VAL A 148 9.03 -13.22 -2.97
CA VAL A 148 9.32 -12.62 -1.65
C VAL A 148 10.80 -12.28 -1.51
N VAL A 149 11.69 -13.20 -1.89
CA VAL A 149 13.14 -12.95 -1.86
C VAL A 149 13.52 -11.78 -2.77
N ARG A 150 12.99 -11.73 -4.00
CA ARG A 150 13.24 -10.61 -4.94
C ARG A 150 12.73 -9.29 -4.40
N ALA A 151 11.53 -9.26 -3.81
CA ALA A 151 10.96 -8.07 -3.20
C ALA A 151 11.79 -7.58 -2.00
N GLY A 152 12.24 -8.52 -1.15
CA GLY A 152 13.11 -8.23 -0.01
C GLY A 152 14.46 -7.64 -0.43
N LEU A 153 15.11 -8.26 -1.42
CA LEU A 153 16.37 -7.77 -1.99
C LEU A 153 16.21 -6.36 -2.60
N LYS A 154 15.14 -6.13 -3.36
CA LYS A 154 14.82 -4.82 -3.94
C LYS A 154 14.63 -3.76 -2.86
N ARG A 155 13.93 -4.08 -1.76
CA ARG A 155 13.71 -3.16 -0.63
C ARG A 155 15.03 -2.73 0.03
N HIS A 156 15.97 -3.66 0.16
CA HIS A 156 17.30 -3.37 0.72
C HIS A 156 18.29 -2.83 -0.31
N GLN A 157 17.85 -2.58 -1.55
CA GLN A 157 18.70 -2.15 -2.67
C GLN A 157 19.91 -3.07 -2.90
N LYS A 158 19.78 -4.37 -2.59
CA LYS A 158 20.84 -5.38 -2.76
C LYS A 158 20.52 -6.29 -3.93
N ARG A 159 21.56 -6.77 -4.63
CA ARG A 159 21.44 -7.85 -5.62
C ARG A 159 21.72 -9.19 -4.95
N CYS A 160 21.36 -10.28 -5.62
CA CYS A 160 21.50 -11.63 -5.06
C CYS A 160 22.94 -12.03 -4.73
N PHE A 161 23.93 -11.39 -5.34
CA PHE A 161 25.35 -11.62 -5.08
C PHE A 161 25.96 -10.60 -4.10
N ASP A 162 25.27 -9.49 -3.82
CA ASP A 162 25.71 -8.48 -2.85
C ASP A 162 25.05 -8.71 -1.46
N TYR A 163 24.18 -9.71 -1.35
CA TYR A 163 23.44 -10.00 -0.13
C TYR A 163 24.12 -11.09 0.70
N GLU A 164 24.68 -10.68 1.83
CA GLU A 164 25.19 -11.60 2.84
C GLU A 164 24.04 -12.22 3.65
N LEU A 165 24.01 -13.54 3.70
CA LEU A 165 23.04 -14.28 4.50
C LEU A 165 23.42 -14.19 5.99
N PRO A 166 22.44 -14.02 6.89
CA PRO A 166 22.71 -14.06 8.33
C PRO A 166 23.37 -15.38 8.74
N ALA A 167 24.35 -15.32 9.65
CA ALA A 167 25.12 -16.48 10.10
C ALA A 167 24.24 -17.62 10.61
N ALA A 168 23.13 -17.29 11.31
CA ALA A 168 22.15 -18.26 11.78
C ALA A 168 21.48 -19.06 10.65
N VAL A 169 21.24 -18.41 9.49
CA VAL A 169 20.69 -19.09 8.31
C VAL A 169 21.75 -19.99 7.69
N LEU A 170 22.98 -19.51 7.57
CA LEU A 170 24.09 -20.30 7.02
C LEU A 170 24.37 -21.56 7.85
N SER A 171 24.35 -21.45 9.19
CA SER A 171 24.53 -22.60 10.09
C SER A 171 23.37 -23.59 10.03
N ALA A 172 22.19 -23.15 9.62
CA ALA A 172 21.02 -24.01 9.49
C ALA A 172 20.99 -24.77 8.15
N ILE A 173 21.65 -24.25 7.10
CA ILE A 173 21.71 -24.94 5.79
C ILE A 173 22.39 -26.30 5.96
N GLY A 174 21.67 -27.37 5.58
CA GLY A 174 22.15 -28.75 5.70
C GLY A 174 21.80 -29.43 7.03
N THR A 175 21.19 -28.74 7.99
CA THR A 175 20.62 -29.40 9.19
C THR A 175 19.20 -29.91 8.94
N SER A 176 18.88 -31.06 9.52
CA SER A 176 17.56 -31.72 9.37
C SER A 176 16.41 -30.83 9.85
N ALA A 177 16.64 -29.92 10.79
CA ALA A 177 15.67 -28.96 11.30
C ALA A 177 15.10 -28.00 10.22
N THR A 178 15.88 -27.67 9.18
CA THR A 178 15.46 -26.74 8.12
C THR A 178 14.50 -27.36 7.09
N TYR A 179 14.50 -28.69 6.97
CA TYR A 179 13.70 -29.41 5.98
C TYR A 179 12.43 -30.04 6.58
N VAL A 180 12.18 -29.83 7.88
CA VAL A 180 10.94 -30.28 8.53
C VAL A 180 9.79 -29.39 8.06
N GLN A 181 8.84 -29.99 7.34
CA GLN A 181 7.62 -29.30 6.91
C GLN A 181 6.75 -28.99 8.15
N PRO A 182 6.17 -27.78 8.28
CA PRO A 182 5.27 -27.42 9.39
C PRO A 182 3.95 -28.24 9.45
N SER A 183 3.73 -29.20 8.56
CA SER A 183 2.44 -29.90 8.39
C SER A 183 2.18 -31.05 9.39
N LEU A 184 2.78 -31.03 10.58
CA LEU A 184 2.54 -32.05 11.63
C LEU A 184 2.28 -31.48 13.04
N LEU A 185 2.05 -30.17 13.18
CA LEU A 185 1.69 -29.54 14.47
C LEU A 185 0.23 -29.07 14.56
N SER A 186 -0.65 -29.60 13.72
CA SER A 186 -2.10 -29.42 13.89
C SER A 186 -2.84 -30.75 13.73
N GLY A 187 -3.01 -31.42 14.87
CA GLY A 187 -4.02 -32.47 15.09
C GLY A 187 -3.72 -33.21 16.40
N PRO A 188 -4.75 -33.59 17.19
CA PRO A 188 -6.18 -33.31 17.10
C PRO A 188 -6.62 -32.03 17.85
#